data_AF-A0A7R9YIR7-F1
#
_entry.id   AF-A0A7R9YIR7-F1
#
_cell.length_a   1.000
_cell.length_b   1.000
_cell.length_c   1.000
_cell.angle_alpha   90.00
_cell.angle_beta   90.00
_cell.angle_gamma   90.00
#
_symmetry.space_group_name_H-M   'P 1'
#
loop_
_entity.id
_entity.type
_entity.pdbx_description
1 polymer ?
#
loop_
_entity_poly.entity_id
_entity_poly.type
_entity_poly.pdbx_seq_one_letter_code
_entity_poly.pdbx_strand_id
1 'polypeptide(L)'
;ATQQQAFGGGGGDAAPAVRELTAANFAALCGDGAAVGLCAIALLDGDRAAQLTAPREAQLRTLAGLALRRRGDPSVGLFWLDATCYDELPPAFDVSDADLPTMVVFSPAKQRFAKLHGTFTVEGMARFLTGVVSGRVSTQSLGALPHLDAARDCETTLRGAAKAAMLAGDEADDTDDTVAEILAEEAERRRALEAELEA
;
A
#
# COMPACT_ATOMS: atom_id res chain seq x y z
N ALA A 1 -39.41 31.58 -28.26
CA ALA A 1 -38.34 30.60 -27.98
C ALA A 1 -37.53 31.09 -26.80
N THR A 2 -37.55 30.38 -25.67
CA THR A 2 -36.46 30.21 -24.69
C THR A 2 -37.06 29.36 -23.57
N GLN A 3 -36.96 28.03 -23.71
CA GLN A 3 -37.19 27.14 -22.58
C GLN A 3 -35.91 27.18 -21.73
N GLN A 4 -36.04 27.67 -20.51
CA GLN A 4 -35.03 27.57 -19.48
C GLN A 4 -35.36 26.30 -18.70
N GLN A 5 -34.68 25.20 -19.02
CA GLN A 5 -34.82 23.94 -18.30
C GLN A 5 -33.81 23.89 -17.15
N ALA A 6 -34.34 23.40 -16.03
CA ALA A 6 -33.70 23.19 -14.76
C ALA A 6 -32.43 22.33 -14.83
N PHE A 7 -31.39 22.77 -14.13
CA PHE A 7 -30.42 21.85 -13.54
C PHE A 7 -30.82 21.66 -12.07
N GLY A 8 -31.75 20.74 -11.87
CA GLY A 8 -32.02 20.14 -10.57
C GLY A 8 -30.82 19.32 -10.13
N GLY A 9 -30.52 19.39 -8.83
CA GLY A 9 -29.44 18.65 -8.20
C GLY A 9 -29.69 17.14 -8.09
N GLY A 10 -28.70 16.46 -7.52
CA GLY A 10 -28.84 15.08 -7.06
C GLY A 10 -27.77 14.17 -7.63
N GLY A 11 -26.72 13.95 -6.85
CA GLY A 11 -25.68 12.98 -7.16
C GLY A 11 -24.38 13.35 -6.48
N GLY A 12 -24.35 13.32 -5.14
CA GLY A 12 -23.07 13.06 -4.49
C GLY A 12 -22.60 11.71 -5.01
N ASP A 13 -21.57 11.73 -5.86
CA ASP A 13 -20.90 10.54 -6.36
C ASP A 13 -20.45 9.72 -5.16
N ALA A 14 -21.29 8.78 -4.73
CA ALA A 14 -20.86 7.59 -4.04
C ALA A 14 -19.96 6.85 -5.03
N ALA A 15 -18.69 7.26 -5.05
CA ALA A 15 -17.64 6.59 -5.78
C ALA A 15 -17.80 5.08 -5.53
N PRO A 16 -17.78 4.23 -6.56
CA PRO A 16 -17.99 2.80 -6.36
C PRO A 16 -16.98 2.33 -5.34
N ALA A 17 -17.51 1.84 -4.21
CA ALA A 17 -16.69 1.30 -3.14
C ALA A 17 -15.93 0.10 -3.71
N VAL A 18 -14.68 0.33 -4.08
CA VAL A 18 -13.81 -0.77 -4.50
C VAL A 18 -13.65 -1.65 -3.28
N ARG A 19 -14.00 -2.93 -3.43
CA ARG A 19 -14.05 -3.86 -2.31
C ARG A 19 -12.65 -4.19 -1.82
N GLU A 20 -12.51 -4.23 -0.50
CA GLU A 20 -11.31 -4.68 0.18
C GLU A 20 -11.16 -6.21 0.08
N LEU A 21 -9.94 -6.67 -0.20
CA LEU A 21 -9.55 -8.06 -0.06
C LEU A 21 -9.06 -8.31 1.36
N THR A 22 -9.68 -9.29 2.00
CA THR A 22 -9.31 -9.82 3.29
C THR A 22 -9.07 -11.32 3.16
N ALA A 23 -8.37 -11.93 4.11
CA ALA A 23 -8.17 -13.38 4.15
C ALA A 23 -9.47 -14.19 3.95
N ALA A 24 -10.58 -13.73 4.55
CA ALA A 24 -11.88 -14.40 4.48
C ALA A 24 -12.50 -14.39 3.06
N ASN A 25 -12.21 -13.38 2.25
CA ASN A 25 -12.82 -13.22 0.93
C ASN A 25 -11.85 -13.49 -0.24
N PHE A 26 -10.54 -13.53 0.01
CA PHE A 26 -9.54 -13.65 -1.04
C PHE A 26 -9.70 -14.91 -1.88
N ALA A 27 -9.85 -16.08 -1.25
CA ALA A 27 -10.03 -17.34 -1.98
C ALA A 27 -11.30 -17.36 -2.84
N ALA A 28 -12.39 -16.76 -2.35
CA ALA A 28 -13.65 -16.70 -3.08
C ALA A 28 -13.61 -15.72 -4.26
N LEU A 29 -12.82 -14.65 -4.16
CA LEU A 29 -12.78 -13.56 -5.13
C LEU A 29 -11.65 -13.67 -6.14
N CYS A 30 -10.50 -14.23 -5.71
CA CYS A 30 -9.25 -14.30 -6.46
C CYS A 30 -8.56 -15.66 -6.40
N GLY A 31 -9.21 -16.69 -5.84
CA GLY A 31 -8.70 -18.06 -5.83
C GLY A 31 -9.05 -18.86 -7.09
N ASP A 32 -8.70 -20.14 -7.06
CA ASP A 32 -8.97 -21.08 -8.14
C ASP A 32 -10.49 -21.28 -8.32
N GLY A 33 -11.00 -20.94 -9.51
CA GLY A 33 -12.44 -20.98 -9.80
C GLY A 33 -13.21 -19.69 -9.50
N ALA A 34 -12.51 -18.58 -9.21
CA ALA A 34 -13.12 -17.26 -9.09
C ALA A 34 -13.92 -16.88 -10.35
N ALA A 35 -15.01 -16.11 -10.16
CA ALA A 35 -15.85 -15.63 -11.26
C ALA A 35 -15.14 -14.65 -12.20
N VAL A 36 -14.02 -14.06 -11.75
CA VAL A 36 -13.18 -13.15 -12.53
C VAL A 36 -11.92 -13.87 -13.02
N GLY A 37 -11.61 -13.74 -14.31
CA GLY A 37 -10.44 -14.41 -14.90
C GLY A 37 -9.10 -13.78 -14.51
N LEU A 38 -9.12 -12.51 -14.09
CA LEU A 38 -7.98 -11.74 -13.61
C LEU A 38 -8.37 -10.93 -12.38
N CYS A 39 -7.50 -10.92 -11.38
CA CYS A 39 -7.63 -10.09 -10.18
C CYS A 39 -6.64 -8.94 -10.23
N ALA A 40 -7.16 -7.72 -10.37
CA ALA A 40 -6.40 -6.50 -10.17
C ALA A 40 -6.50 -6.07 -8.70
N ILE A 41 -5.38 -6.12 -8.01
CA ILE A 41 -5.24 -5.84 -6.57
C ILE A 41 -4.41 -4.58 -6.43
N ALA A 42 -4.98 -3.51 -5.90
CA ALA A 42 -4.23 -2.35 -5.46
C ALA A 42 -3.64 -2.59 -4.08
N LEU A 43 -2.32 -2.55 -3.98
CA LEU A 43 -1.56 -2.65 -2.75
C LEU A 43 -1.36 -1.24 -2.22
N LEU A 44 -2.07 -0.91 -1.15
CA LEU A 44 -2.04 0.41 -0.53
C LEU A 44 -1.28 0.37 0.80
N ASP A 45 -0.71 1.50 1.18
CA ASP A 45 -0.17 1.67 2.52
C ASP A 45 -1.32 1.88 3.52
N GLY A 46 -1.36 1.05 4.55
CA GLY A 46 -2.33 1.10 5.64
C GLY A 46 -2.14 2.26 6.59
N ASP A 47 -0.95 2.87 6.59
CA ASP A 47 -0.62 3.96 7.49
C ASP A 47 -1.43 5.22 7.16
N ARG A 48 -2.39 5.53 8.05
CA ARG A 48 -3.21 6.74 7.97
C ARG A 48 -2.39 8.02 8.19
N ALA A 49 -1.18 7.91 8.75
CA ALA A 49 -0.29 9.01 9.08
C ALA A 49 0.87 9.17 8.09
N ALA A 50 0.95 8.37 7.02
CA ALA A 50 2.01 8.51 6.03
C ALA A 50 1.93 9.88 5.33
N GLN A 51 2.72 10.84 5.81
CA GLN A 51 2.83 12.20 5.25
C GLN A 51 3.58 12.20 3.91
N LEU A 52 4.30 11.13 3.59
CA LEU A 52 5.15 11.00 2.39
C LEU A 52 4.38 10.48 1.15
N THR A 53 3.26 9.78 1.34
CA THR A 53 2.42 9.25 0.26
C THR A 53 1.06 9.92 0.28
N ALA A 54 0.36 9.98 -0.87
CA ALA A 54 -0.98 10.56 -0.91
C ALA A 54 -1.88 9.81 0.09
N PRO A 55 -2.73 10.51 0.88
CA PRO A 55 -3.54 9.88 1.92
C PRO A 55 -4.36 8.74 1.30
N ARG A 56 -4.50 7.62 2.02
CA ARG A 56 -5.21 6.40 1.57
C ARG A 56 -6.55 6.70 0.88
N GLU A 57 -7.30 7.68 1.38
CA GLU A 57 -8.57 8.13 0.77
C GLU A 57 -8.41 8.69 -0.65
N ALA A 58 -7.32 9.39 -0.96
CA ALA A 58 -7.02 9.87 -2.30
C ALA A 58 -6.68 8.71 -3.25
N GLN A 59 -5.97 7.69 -2.75
CA GLN A 59 -5.66 6.48 -3.51
C GLN A 59 -6.93 5.67 -3.80
N LEU A 60 -7.81 5.52 -2.80
CA LEU A 60 -9.13 4.88 -2.96
C LEU A 60 -10.03 5.66 -3.94
N ARG A 61 -10.03 7.00 -3.91
CA ARG A 61 -10.74 7.82 -4.91
C ARG A 61 -10.21 7.59 -6.33
N THR A 62 -8.90 7.48 -6.48
CA THR A 62 -8.26 7.15 -7.77
C THR A 62 -8.69 5.77 -8.25
N LEU A 63 -8.69 4.78 -7.35
CA LEU A 63 -9.13 3.42 -7.65
C LEU A 63 -10.61 3.34 -8.02
N ALA A 64 -11.47 4.11 -7.33
CA ALA A 64 -12.88 4.21 -7.66
C ALA A 64 -13.10 4.85 -9.03
N GLY A 65 -12.29 5.84 -9.40
CA GLY A 65 -12.28 6.41 -10.76
C GLY A 65 -11.95 5.37 -11.83
N LEU A 66 -11.01 4.47 -11.56
CA LEU A 66 -10.70 3.33 -12.43
C LEU A 66 -11.87 2.32 -12.51
N ALA A 67 -12.48 2.01 -11.37
CA ALA A 67 -13.65 1.11 -11.31
C ALA A 67 -14.81 1.64 -12.16
N LEU A 68 -15.08 2.95 -12.09
CA LEU A 68 -16.09 3.61 -12.94
C LEU A 68 -15.77 3.45 -14.43
N ARG A 69 -14.51 3.65 -14.83
CA ARG A 69 -14.08 3.52 -16.24
C ARG A 69 -14.24 2.09 -16.79
N ARG A 70 -14.18 1.08 -15.92
CA ARG A 70 -14.28 -0.34 -16.31
C ARG A 70 -15.60 -0.98 -15.90
N ARG A 71 -16.60 -0.19 -15.52
CA ARG A 71 -17.91 -0.69 -15.11
C ARG A 71 -18.52 -1.52 -16.26
N GLY A 72 -18.82 -2.78 -15.98
CA GLY A 72 -19.44 -3.70 -16.94
C GLY A 72 -18.47 -4.64 -17.66
N ASP A 73 -17.16 -4.57 -17.39
CA ASP A 73 -16.19 -5.55 -17.88
C ASP A 73 -15.96 -6.66 -16.83
N PRO A 74 -16.52 -7.88 -17.00
CA PRO A 74 -16.37 -8.96 -16.03
C PRO A 74 -15.01 -9.66 -16.11
N SER A 75 -14.16 -9.31 -17.08
CA SER A 75 -12.88 -10.01 -17.28
C SER A 75 -11.87 -9.77 -16.16
N VAL A 76 -11.98 -8.63 -15.47
CA VAL A 76 -11.06 -8.24 -14.40
C VAL A 76 -11.83 -7.77 -13.16
N GLY A 77 -11.63 -8.47 -12.05
CA GLY A 77 -12.07 -8.01 -10.73
C GLY A 77 -11.10 -6.96 -10.19
N LEU A 78 -11.61 -5.80 -9.79
CA LEU A 78 -10.81 -4.76 -9.16
C LEU A 78 -11.03 -4.75 -7.66
N PHE A 79 -9.94 -4.83 -6.92
CA PHE A 79 -9.93 -4.89 -5.47
C PHE A 79 -8.76 -4.07 -4.92
N TRP A 80 -8.78 -3.80 -3.62
CA TRP A 80 -7.63 -3.24 -2.91
C TRP A 80 -7.32 -4.07 -1.67
N LEU A 81 -6.07 -4.02 -1.21
CA LEU A 81 -5.58 -4.72 -0.05
C LEU A 81 -4.57 -3.83 0.68
N ASP A 82 -4.59 -3.90 2.00
CA ASP A 82 -3.60 -3.25 2.84
C ASP A 82 -2.28 -4.04 2.81
N ALA A 83 -1.28 -3.49 2.12
CA ALA A 83 0.01 -4.13 1.98
C ALA A 83 0.79 -4.21 3.30
N THR A 84 0.42 -3.40 4.28
CA THR A 84 1.09 -3.35 5.59
C THR A 84 0.58 -4.38 6.57
N CYS A 85 -0.60 -4.93 6.31
CA CYS A 85 -1.16 -6.00 7.12
C CYS A 85 -0.54 -7.37 6.80
N TYR A 86 -0.08 -7.57 5.56
CA TYR A 86 0.38 -8.87 5.08
C TYR A 86 1.81 -8.77 4.55
N ASP A 87 2.80 -8.85 5.45
CA ASP A 87 4.22 -8.66 5.11
C ASP A 87 4.76 -9.64 4.05
N GLU A 88 4.16 -10.81 3.92
CA GLU A 88 4.59 -11.85 2.98
C GLU A 88 3.98 -11.68 1.58
N LEU A 89 2.91 -10.90 1.44
CA LEU A 89 2.18 -10.78 0.18
C LEU A 89 2.87 -9.87 -0.85
N PRO A 90 3.31 -8.62 -0.51
CA PRO A 90 4.02 -7.78 -1.46
C PRO A 90 5.30 -8.44 -2.02
N PRO A 91 6.19 -9.06 -1.20
CA PRO A 91 7.38 -9.72 -1.72
C PRO A 91 7.07 -10.88 -2.68
N ALA A 92 5.96 -11.61 -2.48
CA ALA A 92 5.55 -12.68 -3.39
C ALA A 92 5.20 -12.16 -4.79
N PHE A 93 4.77 -10.89 -4.89
CA PHE A 93 4.53 -10.20 -6.16
C PHE A 93 5.70 -9.31 -6.60
N ASP A 94 6.90 -9.51 -6.04
CA ASP A 94 8.08 -8.70 -6.31
C ASP A 94 7.82 -7.20 -6.05
N VAL A 95 7.00 -6.89 -5.04
CA VAL A 95 6.68 -5.53 -4.59
C VAL A 95 7.41 -5.27 -3.29
N SER A 96 8.22 -4.22 -3.30
CA SER A 96 8.89 -3.71 -2.11
C SER A 96 8.11 -2.56 -1.47
N ASP A 97 8.50 -2.18 -0.27
CA ASP A 97 7.91 -1.04 0.45
C ASP A 97 8.01 0.27 -0.33
N ALA A 98 9.07 0.43 -1.13
CA ALA A 98 9.30 1.62 -1.94
C ALA A 98 8.39 1.69 -3.18
N ASP A 99 7.79 0.57 -3.58
CA ASP A 99 6.87 0.51 -4.71
C ASP A 99 5.44 0.90 -4.31
N LEU A 100 5.14 1.02 -3.02
CA LEU A 100 3.81 1.38 -2.55
C LEU A 100 3.53 2.88 -2.74
N PRO A 101 2.33 3.28 -3.22
CA PRO A 101 1.21 2.44 -3.64
C PRO A 101 1.41 1.87 -5.06
N THR A 102 1.04 0.59 -5.26
CA THR A 102 1.10 -0.06 -6.58
C THR A 102 -0.12 -0.93 -6.85
N MET A 103 -0.23 -1.44 -8.08
CA MET A 103 -1.25 -2.38 -8.51
C MET A 103 -0.60 -3.65 -9.06
N VAL A 104 -1.10 -4.80 -8.64
CA VAL A 104 -0.72 -6.09 -9.19
C VAL A 104 -1.93 -6.71 -9.88
N VAL A 105 -1.71 -7.32 -11.04
CA VAL A 105 -2.73 -8.16 -11.68
C VAL A 105 -2.29 -9.60 -11.59
N PHE A 106 -3.12 -10.44 -11.00
CA PHE A 106 -2.88 -11.85 -10.79
C PHE A 106 -3.92 -12.69 -11.52
N SER A 107 -3.48 -13.79 -12.13
CA SER A 107 -4.34 -14.81 -12.72
C SER A 107 -4.23 -16.10 -11.90
N PRO A 108 -5.26 -16.48 -11.12
CA PRO A 108 -5.23 -17.71 -10.31
C PRO A 108 -5.06 -18.95 -11.18
N ALA A 109 -5.80 -19.03 -12.30
CA ALA A 109 -5.75 -20.16 -13.21
C ALA A 109 -4.37 -20.39 -13.85
N LYS A 110 -3.56 -19.34 -14.02
CA LYS A 110 -2.23 -19.44 -14.65
C LYS A 110 -1.09 -19.36 -13.64
N GLN A 111 -1.38 -19.01 -12.38
CA GLN A 111 -0.37 -18.66 -11.37
C GLN A 111 0.66 -17.67 -11.93
N ARG A 112 0.17 -16.61 -12.59
CA ARG A 112 1.01 -15.55 -13.16
C ARG A 112 0.55 -14.20 -12.68
N PHE A 113 1.49 -13.29 -12.51
CA PHE A 113 1.20 -11.92 -12.12
C PHE A 113 1.95 -10.91 -12.98
N ALA A 114 1.51 -9.66 -12.91
CA ALA A 114 2.24 -8.51 -13.40
C ALA A 114 2.08 -7.38 -12.38
N LYS A 115 3.15 -6.65 -12.10
CA LYS A 115 3.11 -5.44 -11.27
C LYS A 115 3.09 -4.19 -12.14
N LEU A 116 2.38 -3.17 -11.68
CA LEU A 116 2.36 -1.87 -12.31
C LEU A 116 3.73 -1.21 -12.11
N HIS A 117 4.39 -0.90 -13.21
CA HIS A 117 5.58 -0.05 -13.22
C HIS A 117 5.18 1.35 -13.65
N GLY A 118 5.26 2.32 -12.73
CA GLY A 118 4.96 3.73 -13.00
C GLY A 118 4.01 4.35 -11.99
N THR A 119 3.33 5.42 -12.40
CA THR A 119 2.50 6.23 -11.50
C THR A 119 1.15 5.57 -11.21
N PHE A 120 0.73 5.59 -9.95
CA PHE A 120 -0.58 5.16 -9.49
C PHE A 120 -1.68 6.17 -9.86
N THR A 121 -2.02 6.27 -11.15
CA THR A 121 -3.06 7.16 -11.68
C THR A 121 -4.12 6.36 -12.43
N VAL A 122 -5.33 6.92 -12.59
CA VAL A 122 -6.42 6.26 -13.33
C VAL A 122 -5.98 5.84 -14.74
N GLU A 123 -5.27 6.72 -15.44
CA GLU A 123 -4.81 6.48 -16.81
C GLU A 123 -3.70 5.42 -16.85
N GLY A 124 -2.72 5.50 -15.94
CA GLY A 124 -1.64 4.52 -15.83
C GLY A 124 -2.17 3.12 -15.54
N MET A 125 -3.08 3.00 -14.57
CA MET A 125 -3.72 1.73 -14.22
C MET A 125 -4.60 1.20 -15.35
N ALA A 126 -5.40 2.05 -16.00
CA ALA A 126 -6.25 1.62 -17.12
C ALA A 126 -5.41 1.07 -18.29
N ARG A 127 -4.35 1.80 -18.67
CA ARG A 127 -3.41 1.36 -19.72
C ARG A 127 -2.74 0.04 -19.35
N PHE A 128 -2.28 -0.07 -18.10
CA PHE A 128 -1.65 -1.29 -17.59
C PHE A 128 -2.60 -2.49 -17.68
N LEU A 129 -3.84 -2.32 -17.20
CA LEU A 129 -4.86 -3.37 -17.23
C LEU A 129 -5.20 -3.80 -18.66
N THR A 130 -5.40 -2.84 -19.58
CA THR A 130 -5.59 -3.15 -21.00
C THR A 130 -4.38 -3.89 -21.56
N GLY A 131 -3.17 -3.51 -21.18
CA GLY A 131 -1.94 -4.18 -21.55
C GLY A 131 -1.87 -5.64 -21.07
N VAL A 132 -2.30 -5.91 -19.85
CA VAL A 132 -2.35 -7.28 -19.29
C VAL A 132 -3.41 -8.12 -19.99
N VAL A 133 -4.64 -7.60 -20.15
CA VAL A 133 -5.74 -8.30 -20.85
C VAL A 133 -5.38 -8.59 -22.30
N SER A 134 -4.71 -7.65 -22.98
CA SER A 134 -4.26 -7.84 -24.37
C SER A 134 -2.97 -8.65 -24.52
N GLY A 135 -2.34 -9.09 -23.42
CA GLY A 135 -1.10 -9.86 -23.44
C GLY A 135 0.14 -9.05 -23.85
N ARG A 136 0.07 -7.72 -23.89
CA ARG A 136 1.21 -6.84 -24.22
C ARG A 136 2.15 -6.63 -23.04
N VAL A 137 1.65 -6.83 -21.82
CA VAL A 137 2.45 -6.75 -20.59
C VAL A 137 3.00 -8.14 -20.28
N SER A 138 4.33 -8.23 -20.13
CA SER A 138 4.97 -9.46 -19.68
C SER A 138 4.50 -9.81 -18.26
N THR A 139 4.21 -11.08 -18.05
CA THR A 139 3.80 -11.60 -16.74
C THR A 139 4.92 -12.47 -16.19
N GLN A 140 5.05 -12.49 -14.88
CA GLN A 140 5.98 -13.35 -14.15
C GLN A 140 5.21 -14.56 -13.59
N SER A 141 5.89 -15.70 -13.45
CA SER A 141 5.31 -16.87 -12.78
C SER A 141 5.33 -16.63 -11.28
N LEU A 142 4.21 -16.91 -10.62
CA LEU A 142 4.14 -16.94 -9.16
C LEU A 142 4.59 -18.34 -8.70
N GLY A 143 5.55 -18.40 -7.78
CA GLY A 143 6.04 -19.68 -7.24
C GLY A 143 5.02 -20.33 -6.32
N ALA A 144 4.62 -19.61 -5.28
CA ALA A 144 3.54 -19.98 -4.38
C ALA A 144 2.81 -18.70 -3.94
N LEU A 145 1.48 -18.74 -3.90
CA LEU A 145 0.68 -17.65 -3.37
C LEU A 145 0.71 -17.75 -1.83
N PRO A 146 1.22 -16.74 -1.11
CA PRO A 146 1.26 -16.79 0.35
C PRO A 146 -0.17 -16.79 0.90
N HIS A 147 -0.36 -17.50 2.02
CA HIS A 147 -1.65 -17.58 2.68
C HIS A 147 -1.92 -16.28 3.43
N LEU A 148 -3.08 -15.68 3.20
CA LEU A 148 -3.53 -14.56 4.01
C LEU A 148 -4.10 -15.13 5.31
N ASP A 149 -3.44 -14.84 6.43
CA ASP A 149 -3.89 -15.30 7.75
C ASP A 149 -5.20 -14.61 8.14
N ALA A 150 -6.26 -15.39 8.34
CA ALA A 150 -7.58 -14.91 8.74
C ALA A 150 -7.64 -14.40 10.18
N ALA A 151 -6.64 -14.70 11.01
CA ALA A 151 -6.53 -14.19 12.38
C ALA A 151 -5.94 -12.77 12.44
N ARG A 152 -5.50 -12.20 11.32
CA ARG A 152 -4.81 -10.90 11.29
C ARG A 152 -5.79 -9.75 11.03
N ASP A 153 -6.06 -8.97 12.06
CA ASP A 153 -6.86 -7.75 11.96
C ASP A 153 -6.02 -6.59 11.39
N CYS A 154 -6.23 -6.30 10.10
CA CYS A 154 -5.55 -5.22 9.39
C CYS A 154 -5.93 -3.82 9.87
N GLU A 155 -7.06 -3.70 10.58
CA GLU A 155 -7.52 -2.40 11.10
C GLU A 155 -6.71 -1.95 12.33
N THR A 156 -6.15 -2.90 13.08
CA THR A 156 -5.39 -2.64 14.32
C THR A 156 -3.88 -2.82 14.16
N THR A 157 -3.45 -3.53 13.11
CA THR A 157 -2.04 -3.79 12.84
C THR A 157 -1.40 -2.61 12.13
N LEU A 158 -0.99 -1.58 12.89
CA LEU A 158 -0.16 -0.49 12.39
C LEU A 158 1.25 -0.99 12.11
N ARG A 159 1.71 -0.89 10.85
CA ARG A 159 3.11 -1.07 10.46
C ARG A 159 4.09 -0.36 11.37
N GLY A 160 3.71 0.83 11.84
CA GLY A 160 4.48 1.63 12.77
C GLY A 160 4.75 0.91 14.09
N ALA A 161 3.78 0.18 14.66
CA ALA A 161 3.93 -0.44 15.97
C ALA A 161 4.82 -1.70 15.93
N ALA A 162 4.62 -2.59 14.95
CA ALA A 162 5.43 -3.80 14.84
C ALA A 162 6.85 -3.51 14.34
N LYS A 163 7.00 -2.63 13.34
CA LYS A 163 8.32 -2.21 12.83
C LYS A 163 9.06 -1.34 13.85
N ALA A 164 8.39 -0.43 14.57
CA ALA A 164 9.03 0.32 15.66
C ALA A 164 9.35 -0.58 16.85
N ALA A 165 8.53 -1.57 17.19
CA ALA A 165 8.88 -2.52 18.26
C ALA A 165 10.11 -3.36 17.89
N MET A 166 10.26 -3.74 16.62
CA MET A 166 11.41 -4.49 16.13
C MET A 166 12.68 -3.64 16.02
N LEU A 167 12.55 -2.37 15.57
CA LEU A 167 13.67 -1.41 15.51
C LEU A 167 14.07 -0.90 16.91
N ALA A 168 13.11 -0.69 17.82
CA ALA A 168 13.38 -0.29 19.19
C ALA A 168 14.01 -1.40 20.04
N GLY A 169 14.02 -2.65 19.55
CA GLY A 169 14.70 -3.77 20.19
C GLY A 169 16.21 -3.82 19.92
N ASP A 170 16.71 -3.11 18.91
CA ASP A 170 18.10 -3.23 18.44
C ASP A 170 18.98 -1.99 18.76
N GLU A 171 18.40 -0.82 19.06
CA GLU A 171 19.16 0.43 19.25
C GLU A 171 19.46 0.82 20.72
N ALA A 172 19.23 -0.07 21.67
CA ALA A 172 19.37 0.24 23.10
C ALA A 172 20.73 -0.16 23.73
N ASP A 173 21.68 -0.75 22.98
CA ASP A 173 22.94 -1.25 23.57
C ASP A 173 24.19 -0.41 23.20
N ASP A 174 24.23 0.26 22.04
CA ASP A 174 25.47 0.92 21.55
C ASP A 174 25.50 2.46 21.68
N THR A 175 24.37 3.14 21.97
CA THR A 175 24.34 4.62 22.01
C THR A 175 24.61 5.23 23.38
N ASP A 176 24.40 4.50 24.49
CA ASP A 176 24.58 5.03 25.85
C ASP A 176 26.06 5.28 26.20
N ASP A 177 26.98 4.44 25.71
CA ASP A 177 28.41 4.57 25.99
C ASP A 177 29.03 5.82 25.33
N THR A 178 28.57 6.19 24.13
CA THR A 178 29.08 7.37 23.42
C THR A 178 28.56 8.70 23.98
N VAL A 179 27.34 8.73 24.51
CA VAL A 179 26.75 9.93 25.14
C VAL A 179 27.38 10.18 26.52
N ALA A 180 27.71 9.12 27.26
CA ALA A 180 28.40 9.24 28.55
C ALA A 180 29.81 9.85 28.42
N GLU A 181 30.56 9.50 27.37
CA GLU A 181 31.91 10.02 27.13
C GLU A 181 31.91 11.52 26.78
N ILE A 182 30.94 11.97 25.96
CA ILE A 182 30.80 13.39 25.57
C ILE A 182 30.45 14.27 26.78
N LEU A 183 29.56 13.80 27.66
CA LEU A 183 29.16 14.55 28.86
C LEU A 183 30.29 14.66 29.89
N ALA A 184 31.17 13.66 29.95
CA ALA A 184 32.36 13.70 30.80
C ALA A 184 33.38 14.73 30.28
N GLU A 185 33.64 14.79 28.97
CA GLU A 185 34.56 15.78 28.40
C GLU A 185 34.05 17.22 28.55
N GLU A 186 32.75 17.48 28.35
CA GLU A 186 32.19 18.82 28.51
C GLU A 186 32.22 19.30 29.97
N ALA A 187 32.05 18.40 30.94
CA ALA A 187 32.11 18.76 32.36
C ALA A 187 33.52 19.21 32.77
N GLU A 188 34.57 18.58 32.23
CA GLU A 188 35.95 18.99 32.48
C GLU A 188 36.29 20.31 31.80
N ARG A 189 35.88 20.50 30.55
CA ARG A 189 36.05 21.78 29.84
C ARG A 189 35.35 22.93 30.55
N ARG A 190 34.13 22.72 31.04
CA ARG A 190 33.38 23.76 31.75
C ARG A 190 34.06 24.14 33.07
N ARG A 191 34.58 23.17 33.82
CA ARG A 191 35.34 23.45 35.06
C ARG A 191 36.65 24.18 34.81
N ALA A 192 37.35 23.85 33.72
CA ALA A 192 38.58 24.55 33.34
C ALA A 192 38.30 26.01 32.97
N LEU A 193 37.22 26.27 32.21
CA LEU A 193 36.81 27.63 31.85
C LEU A 193 36.32 28.45 33.04
N GLU A 194 35.59 27.83 33.98
CA GLU A 194 35.16 28.50 35.21
C GLU A 194 36.37 28.86 36.09
N ALA A 195 37.38 27.98 36.19
CA ALA A 195 38.61 28.26 36.91
C ALA A 195 39.48 29.36 36.25
N GLU A 196 39.45 29.49 34.91
CA GLU A 196 40.10 30.59 34.20
C GLU A 196 39.33 31.93 34.33
N LEU A 197 38.02 31.90 34.52
CA LEU A 197 37.20 33.10 34.71
C LEU A 197 37.23 33.63 36.16
N GLU A 198 37.52 32.77 37.14
CA GLU A 198 37.64 33.14 38.55
C GLU A 198 39.09 33.52 38.98
N ALA A 199 40.07 33.43 38.07
CA ALA A 199 41.47 33.85 38.27
C ALA A 199 41.75 35.28 37.76
#